data_AF-A0A4R5K6D7-F1
#
_entry.id   AF-A0A4R5K6D7-F1
#
_cell.length_a   1.000
_cell.length_b   1.000
_cell.length_c   1.000
_cell.angle_alpha   90.00
_cell.angle_beta   90.00
_cell.angle_gamma   90.00
#
_symmetry.space_group_name_H-M   'P 1'
#
loop_
_entity.id
_entity.type
_entity.pdbx_description
1 polymer ?
#
loop_
_entity_poly.entity_id
_entity_poly.type
_entity_poly.pdbx_seq_one_letter_code
_entity_poly.pdbx_strand_id
1 'polypeptide(L)'
;MTTTQYQPLQATSALTLSGVLASALPHDIGTAKGSALYTVPAVFSRRPQPRELDLLHSSDVGRRLEEAGYSEVELRVSDRRLLITNTNLEELKAGLAHLVGTILREVSEQASLERTNRAEELDALGLIEEHRLEAVRASAAEVRFD
;
A
#
# COMPACT_ATOMS: atom_id res chain seq x y z
N MET A 1 -20.16 -3.90 33.59
CA MET A 1 -20.10 -4.27 32.17
C MET A 1 -19.10 -3.33 31.50
N THR A 2 -17.92 -3.84 31.17
CA THR A 2 -16.82 -3.04 30.64
C THR A 2 -16.95 -3.00 29.13
N THR A 3 -17.37 -1.87 28.58
CA THR A 3 -17.42 -1.64 27.14
C THR A 3 -15.99 -1.57 26.63
N THR A 4 -15.51 -2.66 26.03
CA THR A 4 -14.28 -2.67 25.24
C THR A 4 -14.48 -1.69 24.09
N GLN A 5 -13.90 -0.50 24.22
CA GLN A 5 -13.70 0.40 23.09
C GLN A 5 -12.73 -0.30 22.13
N TYR A 6 -13.28 -0.95 21.11
CA TYR A 6 -12.54 -1.36 19.93
C TYR A 6 -12.11 -0.07 19.24
N GLN A 7 -10.86 0.33 19.41
CA GLN A 7 -10.30 1.43 18.65
C GLN A 7 -9.98 0.90 17.25
N PRO A 8 -10.62 1.38 16.17
CA PRO A 8 -10.18 1.07 14.82
C PRO A 8 -8.97 1.94 14.50
N LEU A 9 -7.85 1.72 15.19
CA LEU A 9 -6.61 2.41 14.91
C LEU A 9 -5.85 1.63 13.83
N GLN A 10 -5.52 2.30 12.73
CA GLN A 10 -4.43 2.02 11.77
C GLN A 10 -4.77 1.45 10.39
N ALA A 11 -6.01 1.03 10.08
CA ALA A 11 -6.31 0.58 8.70
C ALA A 11 -6.44 1.73 7.68
N THR A 12 -6.57 2.97 8.15
CA THR A 12 -6.87 4.17 7.32
C THR A 12 -5.68 5.12 7.18
N SER A 13 -4.54 4.86 7.80
CA SER A 13 -3.36 5.72 7.61
C SER A 13 -2.62 5.34 6.32
N ALA A 14 -2.24 6.34 5.53
CA ALA A 14 -1.42 6.17 4.34
C ALA A 14 -0.14 5.37 4.66
N LEU A 15 0.28 4.51 3.73
CA LEU A 15 1.54 3.78 3.84
C LEU A 15 2.69 4.80 3.74
N THR A 16 3.56 4.78 4.75
CA THR A 16 4.74 5.64 4.82
C THR A 16 5.95 4.83 5.25
N LEU A 17 7.14 5.44 5.19
CA LEU A 17 8.37 4.87 5.74
C LEU A 17 8.65 5.47 7.11
N SER A 18 8.91 4.62 8.09
CA SER A 18 9.31 5.03 9.45
C SER A 18 10.78 5.41 9.55
N GLY A 19 11.63 4.87 8.67
CA GLY A 19 13.05 5.18 8.64
C GLY A 19 13.89 4.10 7.97
N VAL A 20 15.18 4.40 7.81
CA VAL A 20 16.18 3.46 7.29
C VAL A 20 16.68 2.55 8.40
N LEU A 21 16.79 1.26 8.13
CA LEU A 21 17.29 0.27 9.08
C LEU A 21 18.83 0.23 9.03
N ALA A 22 19.47 1.07 9.85
CA ALA A 22 20.92 1.19 9.88
C ALA A 22 21.65 -0.14 10.19
N SER A 23 21.04 -1.02 10.99
CA SER A 23 21.61 -2.33 11.33
C SER A 23 21.68 -3.33 10.16
N ALA A 24 20.98 -3.04 9.06
CA ALA A 24 20.95 -3.87 7.86
C ALA A 24 21.69 -3.22 6.68
N LEU A 25 22.41 -2.13 6.93
CA LEU A 25 23.31 -1.54 5.95
C LEU A 25 24.62 -2.35 5.85
N PRO A 26 25.25 -2.41 4.67
CA PRO A 26 26.59 -2.96 4.54
C PRO A 26 27.59 -2.31 5.51
N HIS A 27 28.48 -3.13 6.08
CA HIS A 27 29.43 -2.71 7.10
C HIS A 27 30.67 -2.00 6.53
N ASP A 28 30.86 -2.09 5.22
CA ASP A 28 31.96 -1.52 4.45
C ASP A 28 31.63 -0.15 3.83
N ILE A 29 30.44 0.41 4.11
CA ILE A 29 30.05 1.76 3.67
C ILE A 29 31.09 2.78 4.14
N GLY A 30 31.51 3.66 3.22
CA GLY A 30 32.49 4.71 3.50
C GLY A 30 33.93 4.21 3.62
N THR A 31 34.19 2.94 3.33
CA THR A 31 35.55 2.38 3.25
C THR A 31 36.02 2.28 1.80
N ALA A 32 37.34 2.18 1.59
CA ALA A 32 37.92 2.03 0.25
C ALA A 32 37.50 0.73 -0.48
N LYS A 33 36.92 -0.25 0.24
CA LYS A 33 36.42 -1.51 -0.33
C LYS A 33 34.91 -1.50 -0.57
N GLY A 34 34.20 -0.52 -0.01
CA GLY A 34 32.74 -0.44 -0.11
C GLY A 34 32.28 -0.05 -1.51
N SER A 35 31.20 -0.68 -1.97
CA SER A 35 30.53 -0.25 -3.20
C SER A 35 29.93 1.15 -3.02
N ALA A 36 30.02 1.98 -4.07
CA ALA A 36 29.36 3.29 -4.11
C ALA A 36 27.84 3.17 -4.08
N LEU A 37 27.30 2.07 -4.65
CA LEU A 37 25.88 1.75 -4.67
C LEU A 37 25.61 0.47 -3.89
N TYR A 38 24.58 0.51 -3.05
CA TYR A 38 24.17 -0.56 -2.16
C TYR A 38 22.65 -0.58 -1.98
N THR A 39 22.17 -1.57 -1.22
CA THR A 39 20.76 -1.65 -0.85
C THR A 39 20.53 -0.87 0.44
N VAL A 40 19.56 0.05 0.42
CA VAL A 40 19.10 0.78 1.59
C VAL A 40 17.76 0.21 2.04
N PRO A 41 17.74 -0.58 3.13
CA PRO A 41 16.50 -1.10 3.69
C PRO A 41 15.77 -0.01 4.47
N ALA A 42 14.53 0.28 4.10
CA ALA A 42 13.61 1.17 4.83
C ALA A 42 12.45 0.37 5.42
N VAL A 43 11.93 0.80 6.57
CA VAL A 43 10.85 0.13 7.29
C VAL A 43 9.54 0.85 7.02
N PHE A 44 8.49 0.10 6.66
CA PHE A 44 7.15 0.66 6.54
C PHE A 44 6.54 0.99 7.91
N SER A 45 5.72 2.04 7.97
CA SER A 45 4.98 2.41 9.17
C SER A 45 3.92 1.39 9.59
N ARG A 46 3.44 0.60 8.62
CA ARG A 46 2.54 -0.55 8.83
C ARG A 46 2.83 -1.63 7.80
N ARG A 47 2.21 -2.80 7.95
CA ARG A 47 2.28 -3.84 6.92
C ARG A 47 1.58 -3.33 5.63
N PRO A 48 2.25 -3.37 4.47
CA PRO A 48 1.60 -3.07 3.20
C PRO A 48 0.47 -4.06 2.93
N GLN A 49 -0.62 -3.57 2.36
CA GLN A 49 -1.75 -4.40 1.94
C GLN A 49 -1.45 -5.04 0.58
N PRO A 50 -2.07 -6.17 0.24
CA PRO A 50 -1.84 -6.84 -1.05
C PRO A 50 -1.99 -5.91 -2.25
N ARG A 51 -3.04 -5.07 -2.25
CA ARG A 51 -3.26 -4.12 -3.35
C ARG A 51 -2.17 -3.04 -3.45
N GLU A 52 -1.66 -2.57 -2.33
CA GLU A 52 -0.54 -1.61 -2.32
C GLU A 52 0.74 -2.26 -2.85
N LEU A 53 0.96 -3.55 -2.56
CA LEU A 53 2.09 -4.31 -3.11
C LEU A 53 1.98 -4.47 -4.63
N ASP A 54 0.79 -4.79 -5.14
CA ASP A 54 0.55 -4.92 -6.58
C ASP A 54 0.84 -3.59 -7.30
N LEU A 55 0.37 -2.47 -6.73
CA LEU A 55 0.61 -1.14 -7.28
C LEU A 55 2.09 -0.73 -7.18
N LEU A 56 2.78 -1.10 -6.09
CA LEU A 56 4.22 -0.83 -5.94
C LEU A 56 5.09 -1.63 -6.92
N HIS A 57 4.65 -2.84 -7.30
CA HIS A 57 5.32 -3.65 -8.32
C HIS A 57 4.89 -3.30 -9.76
N SER A 58 4.01 -2.31 -9.94
CA SER A 58 3.63 -1.83 -11.27
C SER A 58 4.83 -1.23 -12.00
N SER A 59 4.86 -1.40 -13.33
CA SER A 59 5.82 -0.74 -14.22
C SER A 59 5.78 0.79 -14.12
N ASP A 60 4.66 1.37 -13.66
CA ASP A 60 4.54 2.82 -13.46
C ASP A 60 5.52 3.36 -12.42
N VAL A 61 5.81 2.57 -11.37
CA VAL A 61 6.76 2.97 -10.33
C VAL A 61 8.18 3.04 -10.90
N GLY A 62 8.58 2.03 -11.68
CA GLY A 62 9.88 2.02 -12.37
C GLY A 62 10.02 3.21 -13.33
N ARG A 63 9.00 3.46 -14.15
CA ARG A 63 8.99 4.60 -15.09
C ARG A 63 9.15 5.95 -14.37
N ARG A 64 8.51 6.15 -13.22
CA ARG A 64 8.65 7.40 -12.45
C ARG A 64 10.04 7.57 -11.84
N LEU A 65 10.68 6.47 -11.44
CA LEU A 65 12.07 6.50 -10.99
C LEU A 65 12.99 6.87 -12.15
N GLU A 66 12.79 6.26 -13.33
CA GLU A 66 13.52 6.60 -14.56
C GLU A 66 13.35 8.07 -14.96
N GLU A 67 12.11 8.57 -14.98
CA GLU A 67 11.78 9.98 -15.30
C GLU A 67 12.44 10.97 -14.32
N ALA A 68 12.66 10.55 -13.07
CA ALA A 68 13.35 11.33 -12.05
C ALA A 68 14.89 11.19 -12.07
N GLY A 69 15.44 10.42 -13.02
CA GLY A 69 16.89 10.20 -13.17
C GLY A 69 17.44 9.03 -12.36
N TYR A 70 16.58 8.20 -11.77
CA TYR A 70 16.94 7.02 -10.97
C TYR A 70 16.67 5.71 -11.73
N SER A 71 17.07 5.63 -13.01
CA SER A 71 16.79 4.47 -13.87
C SER A 71 17.39 3.15 -13.39
N GLU A 72 18.42 3.27 -12.59
CA GLU A 72 19.18 2.15 -12.04
C GLU A 72 18.63 1.67 -10.68
N VAL A 73 17.75 2.45 -10.04
CA VAL A 73 17.19 2.16 -8.72
C VAL A 73 16.00 1.21 -8.85
N GLU A 74 15.98 0.14 -8.06
CA GLU A 74 14.81 -0.73 -7.96
C GLU A 74 14.21 -0.71 -6.55
N LEU A 75 12.89 -0.84 -6.49
CA LEU A 75 12.13 -0.94 -5.24
C LEU A 75 11.60 -2.36 -5.09
N ARG A 76 12.02 -3.06 -4.03
CA ARG A 76 11.56 -4.42 -3.74
C ARG A 76 10.97 -4.48 -2.35
N VAL A 77 9.81 -5.12 -2.20
CA VAL A 77 9.20 -5.29 -0.87
C VAL A 77 9.57 -6.65 -0.28
N SER A 78 10.05 -6.64 0.97
CA SER A 78 10.34 -7.84 1.75
C SER A 78 9.65 -7.73 3.11
N ASP A 79 8.49 -8.39 3.23
CA ASP A 79 7.60 -8.36 4.39
C ASP A 79 7.24 -6.92 4.81
N ARG A 80 7.83 -6.40 5.90
CA ARG A 80 7.61 -5.02 6.41
C ARG A 80 8.68 -4.02 5.98
N ARG A 81 9.56 -4.40 5.04
CA ARG A 81 10.68 -3.57 4.59
C ARG A 81 10.58 -3.27 3.10
N LEU A 82 10.89 -2.04 2.74
CA LEU A 82 11.20 -1.63 1.39
C LEU A 82 12.72 -1.72 1.21
N LEU A 83 13.17 -2.54 0.26
CA LEU A 83 14.55 -2.63 -0.16
C LEU A 83 14.72 -1.73 -1.38
N ILE A 84 15.44 -0.62 -1.19
CA ILE A 84 15.79 0.30 -2.27
C ILE A 84 17.18 -0.14 -2.75
N THR A 85 17.25 -0.80 -3.89
CA THR A 85 18.50 -1.39 -4.41
C THR A 85 19.17 -0.47 -5.41
N ASN A 86 20.49 -0.63 -5.55
CA ASN A 86 21.33 0.14 -6.47
C ASN A 86 21.24 1.66 -6.27
N THR A 87 21.33 2.08 -5.00
CA THR A 87 21.31 3.49 -4.61
C THR A 87 22.34 3.73 -3.49
N ASN A 88 22.34 4.90 -2.87
CA ASN A 88 23.11 5.17 -1.66
C ASN A 88 22.40 6.18 -0.75
N LEU A 89 22.89 6.36 0.47
CA LEU A 89 22.29 7.29 1.43
C LEU A 89 22.32 8.76 0.96
N GLU A 90 23.28 9.16 0.13
CA GLU A 90 23.36 10.54 -0.38
C GLU A 90 22.26 10.80 -1.42
N GLU A 91 21.98 9.86 -2.33
CA GLU A 91 20.85 9.93 -3.26
C GLU A 91 19.50 9.97 -2.53
N LEU A 92 19.35 9.16 -1.47
CA LEU A 92 18.18 9.21 -0.61
C LEU A 92 17.98 10.61 -0.01
N LYS A 93 19.04 11.22 0.52
CA LYS A 93 18.99 12.58 1.08
C LYS A 93 18.75 13.65 0.00
N ALA A 94 19.30 13.46 -1.20
CA ALA A 94 19.24 14.42 -2.29
C ALA A 94 17.84 14.54 -2.91
N GLY A 95 16.98 13.53 -2.77
CA GLY A 95 15.60 13.60 -3.25
C GLY A 95 14.89 12.27 -3.40
N LEU A 96 15.61 11.15 -3.50
CA LEU A 96 15.00 9.84 -3.71
C LEU A 96 14.07 9.46 -2.55
N ALA A 97 14.40 9.79 -1.31
CA ALA A 97 13.51 9.53 -0.17
C ALA A 97 12.16 10.26 -0.30
N HIS A 98 12.17 11.49 -0.82
CA HIS A 98 10.95 12.27 -1.04
C HIS A 98 10.11 11.70 -2.19
N LEU A 99 10.77 11.30 -3.28
CA LEU A 99 10.12 10.66 -4.42
C LEU A 99 9.45 9.34 -4.00
N VAL A 100 10.18 8.47 -3.30
CA VAL A 100 9.65 7.20 -2.78
C VAL A 100 8.46 7.45 -1.83
N GLY A 101 8.58 8.45 -0.94
CA GLY A 101 7.47 8.83 -0.05
C GLY A 101 6.22 9.31 -0.82
N THR A 102 6.42 10.05 -1.92
CA THR A 102 5.32 10.51 -2.78
C THR A 102 4.65 9.34 -3.49
N ILE A 103 5.44 8.42 -4.06
CA ILE A 103 4.93 7.20 -4.70
C ILE A 103 4.09 6.38 -3.70
N LEU A 104 4.59 6.18 -2.48
CA LEU A 104 3.88 5.41 -1.45
C LEU A 104 2.55 6.05 -1.04
N ARG A 105 2.51 7.39 -0.94
CA ARG A 105 1.27 8.12 -0.65
C ARG A 105 0.24 7.90 -1.76
N GLU A 106 0.64 8.08 -3.01
CA GLU A 106 -0.27 7.91 -4.15
C GLU A 106 -0.76 6.46 -4.30
N VAL A 107 0.11 5.48 -4.08
CA VAL A 107 -0.29 4.06 -4.04
C VAL A 107 -1.32 3.82 -2.95
N SER A 108 -1.15 4.42 -1.77
CA SER A 108 -2.10 4.28 -0.67
C SER A 108 -3.45 4.92 -0.99
N GLU A 109 -3.43 6.10 -1.61
CA GLU A 109 -4.63 6.81 -2.03
C GLU A 109 -5.39 6.00 -3.09
N GLN A 110 -4.70 5.49 -4.10
CA GLN A 110 -5.31 4.65 -5.14
C GLN A 110 -5.89 3.35 -4.56
N ALA A 111 -5.14 2.66 -3.69
CA ALA A 111 -5.64 1.44 -3.04
C ALA A 111 -6.86 1.73 -2.15
N SER A 112 -6.91 2.89 -1.50
CA SER A 112 -8.06 3.31 -0.69
C SER A 112 -9.28 3.62 -1.56
N LEU A 113 -9.09 4.36 -2.67
CA LEU A 113 -10.17 4.71 -3.59
C LEU A 113 -10.82 3.46 -4.20
N GLU A 114 -10.02 2.52 -4.70
CA GLU A 114 -10.54 1.29 -5.29
C GLU A 114 -11.30 0.42 -4.27
N ARG A 115 -10.85 0.42 -3.01
CA ARG A 115 -11.57 -0.27 -1.93
C ARG A 115 -12.92 0.38 -1.67
N THR A 116 -12.97 1.71 -1.54
CA THR A 116 -14.21 2.45 -1.30
C THR A 116 -15.20 2.20 -2.43
N ASN A 117 -14.76 2.32 -3.69
CA ASN A 117 -15.60 2.07 -4.85
C ASN A 117 -16.18 0.65 -4.84
N ARG A 118 -15.36 -0.36 -4.50
CA ARG A 118 -15.81 -1.76 -4.42
C ARG A 118 -16.80 -1.98 -3.28
N ALA A 119 -16.64 -1.29 -2.15
CA ALA A 119 -17.58 -1.37 -1.04
C ALA A 119 -18.93 -0.75 -1.42
N GLU A 120 -18.92 0.42 -2.07
CA GLU A 120 -20.13 1.09 -2.56
C GLU A 120 -20.89 0.24 -3.58
N GLU A 121 -20.18 -0.42 -4.51
CA GLU A 121 -20.78 -1.33 -5.48
C GLU A 121 -21.46 -2.54 -4.81
N LEU A 122 -20.82 -3.13 -3.80
CA LEU A 122 -21.38 -4.25 -3.06
C LEU A 122 -22.61 -3.85 -2.24
N ASP A 123 -22.59 -2.69 -1.60
CA ASP A 123 -23.75 -2.15 -0.87
C ASP A 123 -24.93 -1.90 -1.83
N ALA A 124 -24.67 -1.32 -3.00
CA ALA A 124 -25.70 -1.09 -4.01
C ALA A 124 -26.34 -2.41 -4.51
N LEU A 125 -25.53 -3.45 -4.74
CA LEU A 125 -26.03 -4.78 -5.11
C LEU A 125 -26.85 -5.42 -3.97
N GLY A 126 -26.44 -5.21 -2.72
CA GLY A 126 -27.16 -5.67 -1.53
C GLY A 126 -28.58 -5.10 -1.45
N LEU A 127 -28.72 -3.78 -1.66
CA LEU A 127 -30.02 -3.11 -1.65
C LEU A 127 -30.96 -3.61 -2.77
N ILE A 128 -30.42 -3.86 -3.96
CA ILE A 128 -31.20 -4.42 -5.08
C ILE A 128 -31.73 -5.81 -4.73
N GLU A 129 -30.89 -6.65 -4.12
CA GLU A 129 -31.28 -8.01 -3.74
C GLU A 129 -32.29 -8.01 -2.59
N GLU A 130 -32.15 -7.11 -1.61
CA GLU A 130 -33.11 -6.95 -0.53
C GLU A 130 -34.50 -6.57 -1.05
N HIS A 131 -34.59 -5.57 -1.94
CA HIS A 131 -35.85 -5.22 -2.61
C HIS A 131 -36.45 -6.38 -3.41
N ARG A 132 -35.60 -7.16 -4.11
CA ARG A 132 -36.06 -8.34 -4.86
C ARG A 132 -36.65 -9.38 -3.93
N LEU A 133 -36.01 -9.64 -2.79
CA LEU A 133 -36.49 -10.60 -1.78
C LEU A 133 -37.80 -10.13 -1.13
N GLU A 134 -37.94 -8.83 -0.85
CA GLU A 134 -39.19 -8.27 -0.35
C GLU A 134 -40.34 -8.43 -1.35
N ALA A 135 -40.10 -8.13 -2.64
CA ALA A 135 -41.10 -8.33 -3.68
C ALA A 135 -41.52 -9.81 -3.81
N VAL A 136 -40.57 -10.75 -3.72
CA VAL A 136 -40.85 -12.19 -3.73
C VAL A 136 -41.69 -12.60 -2.51
N ARG A 137 -41.37 -12.08 -1.31
CA ARG A 137 -42.14 -12.35 -0.08
C ARG A 137 -43.56 -11.81 -0.18
N ALA A 138 -43.75 -10.61 -0.73
CA ALA A 138 -45.07 -10.02 -0.95
C ALA A 138 -45.91 -10.90 -1.89
N SER A 139 -45.37 -11.28 -3.04
CA SER A 139 -46.05 -12.18 -3.99
C SER A 139 -46.39 -13.53 -3.37
N ALA A 140 -45.49 -14.13 -2.58
CA ALA A 140 -45.74 -15.39 -1.91
C ALA A 140 -46.88 -15.29 -0.87
N ALA A 141 -47.00 -14.17 -0.18
CA ALA A 141 -48.07 -13.93 0.80
C ALA A 141 -49.46 -13.81 0.16
N GLU A 142 -49.53 -13.47 -1.14
CA GLU A 142 -50.79 -13.40 -1.89
C GLU A 142 -51.29 -14.76 -2.38
N VAL A 143 -50.42 -15.78 -2.44
CA VAL A 143 -50.80 -17.13 -2.89
C VAL A 143 -51.69 -17.82 -1.85
N ARG A 144 -52.91 -18.19 -2.25
CA ARG A 144 -53.83 -19.03 -1.47
C ARG A 144 -54.07 -20.36 -2.19
N PHE A 145 -54.08 -21.44 -1.43
CA PHE A 145 -54.48 -22.76 -1.88
C PHE A 145 -55.85 -23.05 -1.27
N ASP A 146 -56.88 -23.13 -2.11
CA ASP A 146 -58.24 -23.60 -1.76
C ASP A 146 -58.32 -25.12 -1.96
#